data_AF-A0A090Y8D6-F1
#
_entry.id   AF-A0A090Y8D6-F1
#
_cell.length_a   1.000
_cell.length_b   1.000
_cell.length_c   1.000
_cell.angle_alpha   90.00
_cell.angle_beta   90.00
_cell.angle_gamma   90.00
#
_symmetry.space_group_name_H-M   'P 1'
#
loop_
_entity.id
_entity.type
_entity.pdbx_description
1 polymer ?
#
loop_
_entity_poly.entity_id
_entity_poly.type
_entity_poly.pdbx_seq_one_letter_code
_entity_poly.pdbx_strand_id
1 'polypeptide(L)'
;MKYLNISIEPLDDTNTVYFYGGALPIDFNLLNITLYGCPESEFLQASEAMQQLVNRTLERTHINLFVKQVNFPTYGAIHGFLKFSPKNRRLMVWVFDKKLRDCRALGFYEL
;
A
#
# COMPACT_ATOMS: atom_id res chain seq x y z
N MET A 1 9.96 -12.86 9.73
CA MET A 1 9.67 -11.70 8.87
C MET A 1 8.17 -11.66 8.68
N LYS A 2 7.52 -10.58 9.13
CA LYS A 2 6.07 -10.44 9.06
C LYS A 2 5.68 -9.91 7.69
N TYR A 3 4.59 -10.43 7.12
CA TYR A 3 3.99 -9.90 5.91
C TYR A 3 2.77 -9.08 6.28
N LEU A 4 2.59 -7.95 5.62
CA LEU A 4 1.46 -7.06 5.84
C LEU A 4 0.88 -6.65 4.49
N ASN A 5 -0.37 -7.02 4.25
CA ASN A 5 -1.10 -6.66 3.06
C ASN A 5 -1.90 -5.40 3.35
N ILE A 6 -1.62 -4.33 2.61
CA ILE A 6 -2.29 -3.05 2.81
C ILE A 6 -2.81 -2.51 1.49
N SER A 7 -3.77 -1.60 1.57
CA SER A 7 -4.16 -0.75 0.46
C SER A 7 -4.22 0.71 0.90
N ILE A 8 -4.25 1.62 -0.08
CA ILE A 8 -4.40 3.05 0.21
C ILE A 8 -5.82 3.32 0.71
N GLU A 9 -6.78 2.84 -0.05
CA GLU A 9 -8.21 2.93 0.17
C GLU A 9 -8.84 1.54 0.01
N PRO A 10 -10.06 1.31 0.52
CA PRO A 10 -10.76 0.06 0.34
C PRO A 10 -10.82 -0.36 -1.14
N LEU A 11 -10.34 -1.58 -1.43
CA LEU A 11 -10.32 -2.10 -2.80
C LEU A 11 -11.73 -2.53 -3.25
N ASP A 12 -12.49 -3.10 -2.34
CA ASP A 12 -13.87 -3.55 -2.49
C ASP A 12 -14.57 -3.52 -1.12
N ASP A 13 -15.87 -3.85 -1.08
CA ASP A 13 -16.66 -3.89 0.16
C ASP A 13 -16.20 -5.00 1.13
N THR A 14 -15.46 -5.99 0.63
CA THR A 14 -14.96 -7.14 1.39
C THR A 14 -13.53 -6.96 1.89
N ASN A 15 -12.87 -5.85 1.55
CA ASN A 15 -11.47 -5.57 1.86
C ASN A 15 -10.52 -6.70 1.44
N THR A 16 -10.74 -7.24 0.24
CA THR A 16 -9.99 -8.36 -0.34
C THR A 16 -9.39 -7.98 -1.69
N VAL A 17 -8.33 -8.66 -2.07
CA VAL A 17 -7.73 -8.55 -3.41
C VAL A 17 -7.54 -9.93 -4.01
N TYR A 18 -7.77 -10.08 -5.31
CA TYR A 18 -7.40 -11.29 -6.03
C TYR A 18 -5.91 -11.25 -6.38
N PHE A 19 -5.17 -12.24 -5.91
CA PHE A 19 -3.74 -12.37 -6.07
C PHE A 19 -3.35 -13.81 -6.42
N TYR A 20 -2.78 -14.02 -7.61
CA TYR A 20 -2.44 -15.33 -8.18
C TYR A 20 -3.59 -16.35 -8.11
N GLY A 21 -4.79 -15.90 -8.49
CA GLY A 21 -6.01 -16.73 -8.50
C GLY A 21 -6.64 -17.02 -7.13
N GLY A 22 -6.11 -16.47 -6.05
CA GLY A 22 -6.68 -16.58 -4.69
C GLY A 22 -7.20 -15.24 -4.16
N ALA A 23 -8.21 -15.27 -3.30
CA ALA A 23 -8.63 -14.09 -2.53
C ALA A 23 -7.68 -13.90 -1.34
N LEU A 24 -7.08 -12.72 -1.24
CA LEU A 24 -6.16 -12.33 -0.19
C LEU A 24 -6.79 -11.19 0.64
N PRO A 25 -6.91 -11.34 1.97
CA PRO A 25 -7.41 -10.27 2.81
C PRO A 25 -6.40 -9.13 2.93
N ILE A 26 -6.92 -7.90 2.94
CA ILE A 26 -6.16 -6.70 3.27
C ILE A 26 -6.19 -6.51 4.79
N ASP A 27 -5.02 -6.42 5.41
CA ASP A 27 -4.86 -6.22 6.85
C ASP A 27 -5.20 -4.78 7.26
N PHE A 28 -4.82 -3.80 6.44
CA PHE A 28 -5.02 -2.37 6.73
C PHE A 28 -5.27 -1.53 5.48
N ASN A 29 -6.19 -0.58 5.59
CA ASN A 29 -6.28 0.56 4.69
C ASN A 29 -5.50 1.73 5.30
N LEU A 30 -4.62 2.37 4.53
CA LEU A 30 -3.90 3.56 5.00
C LEU A 30 -4.86 4.72 5.27
N LEU A 31 -5.89 4.84 4.44
CA LEU A 31 -6.91 5.87 4.49
C LEU A 31 -8.28 5.20 4.63
N ASN A 32 -9.07 5.67 5.59
CA ASN A 32 -10.43 5.15 5.86
C ASN A 32 -11.51 5.78 4.97
N ILE A 33 -11.13 6.62 4.00
CA ILE A 33 -12.02 7.33 3.09
C ILE A 33 -11.44 7.32 1.68
N THR A 34 -12.32 7.22 0.68
CA THR A 34 -11.96 7.49 -0.72
C THR A 34 -11.58 8.96 -0.84
N LEU A 35 -10.37 9.23 -1.31
CA LEU A 35 -9.89 10.60 -1.48
C LEU A 35 -10.56 11.25 -2.69
N TYR A 36 -11.28 12.33 -2.45
CA TYR A 36 -11.78 13.25 -3.48
C TYR A 36 -11.28 14.65 -3.12
N GLY A 37 -10.08 15.03 -3.57
CA GLY A 37 -9.50 16.30 -3.16
C GLY A 37 -8.33 16.82 -4.00
N CYS A 38 -7.52 17.66 -3.37
CA CYS A 38 -6.33 18.25 -3.97
C CYS A 38 -5.19 17.22 -4.03
N PRO A 39 -4.56 16.97 -5.19
CA PRO A 39 -3.48 15.99 -5.36
C PRO A 39 -2.34 16.07 -4.33
N GLU A 40 -1.96 17.28 -3.93
CA GLU A 40 -0.90 17.50 -2.94
C GLU A 40 -1.32 17.04 -1.54
N SER A 41 -2.57 17.28 -1.17
CA SER A 41 -3.13 16.82 0.10
C SER A 41 -3.22 15.29 0.14
N GLU A 42 -3.68 14.69 -0.96
CA GLU A 42 -3.77 13.24 -1.12
C GLU A 42 -2.41 12.55 -1.01
N PHE A 43 -1.39 13.13 -1.66
CA PHE A 43 0.00 12.67 -1.53
C PHE A 43 0.47 12.75 -0.08
N LEU A 44 0.27 13.90 0.58
CA LEU A 44 0.77 14.11 1.94
C LEU A 44 0.11 13.17 2.94
N GLN A 45 -1.22 13.01 2.87
CA GLN A 45 -1.97 12.13 3.76
C GLN A 45 -1.54 10.67 3.61
N ALA A 46 -1.38 10.17 2.38
CA ALA A 46 -0.91 8.81 2.16
C ALA A 46 0.54 8.62 2.64
N SER A 47 1.40 9.63 2.46
CA SER A 47 2.77 9.63 2.97
C SER A 47 2.80 9.54 4.49
N GLU A 48 2.04 10.40 5.18
CA GLU A 48 1.97 10.41 6.65
C GLU A 48 1.38 9.11 7.20
N ALA A 49 0.32 8.59 6.60
CA ALA A 49 -0.30 7.32 6.99
C ALA A 49 0.68 6.14 6.87
N MET A 50 1.42 6.06 5.77
CA MET A 50 2.45 5.03 5.61
C MET A 50 3.56 5.19 6.65
N GLN A 51 4.04 6.41 6.90
CA GLN A 51 5.06 6.66 7.92
C GLN A 51 4.60 6.18 9.30
N GLN A 52 3.35 6.47 9.68
CA GLN A 52 2.79 6.01 10.94
C GLN A 52 2.72 4.48 11.02
N LEU A 53 2.28 3.81 9.94
CA LEU A 53 2.23 2.35 9.87
C LEU A 53 3.62 1.71 10.02
N VAL A 54 4.59 2.24 9.28
CA VAL A 54 5.99 1.84 9.31
C VAL A 54 6.55 2.06 10.72
N ASN A 55 6.29 3.19 11.37
CA ASN A 55 6.76 3.44 12.73
C ASN A 55 6.15 2.48 13.78
N ARG A 56 4.90 2.04 13.61
CA ARG A 56 4.24 1.09 14.51
C ARG A 56 4.71 -0.35 14.33
N THR A 57 5.32 -0.70 13.20
CA THR A 57 5.76 -2.07 12.88
C THR A 57 7.22 -2.30 13.30
N LEU A 58 7.48 -2.49 14.60
CA LEU A 58 8.84 -2.59 15.17
C LEU A 58 9.68 -3.78 14.65
N GLU A 59 9.06 -4.78 14.03
CA GLU A 59 9.72 -5.99 13.53
C GLU A 59 10.14 -5.88 12.04
N ARG A 60 11.01 -6.81 11.60
CA ARG A 60 11.35 -7.01 10.19
C ARG A 60 10.08 -7.34 9.39
N THR A 61 9.61 -6.35 8.62
CA THR A 61 8.30 -6.39 7.96
C THR A 61 8.44 -6.25 6.43
N HIS A 62 7.72 -7.10 5.71
CA HIS A 62 7.43 -6.96 4.28
C HIS A 62 6.03 -6.39 4.12
N ILE A 63 5.91 -5.25 3.47
CA ILE A 63 4.62 -4.61 3.19
C ILE A 63 4.28 -4.86 1.72
N ASN A 64 3.12 -5.48 1.47
CA ASN A 64 2.52 -5.55 0.14
C ASN A 64 1.47 -4.43 0.04
N LEU A 65 1.75 -3.41 -0.76
CA LEU A 65 0.83 -2.32 -1.03
C LEU A 65 0.04 -2.61 -2.31
N PHE A 66 -1.25 -2.93 -2.17
CA PHE A 66 -2.17 -3.16 -3.28
C PHE A 66 -2.90 -1.86 -3.63
N VAL A 67 -2.88 -1.49 -4.92
CA VAL A 67 -3.54 -0.28 -5.43
C VAL A 67 -4.35 -0.59 -6.68
N LYS A 68 -5.48 0.11 -6.86
CA LYS A 68 -6.29 0.00 -8.09
C LYS A 68 -5.59 0.64 -9.29
N GLN A 69 -4.89 1.73 -9.05
CA GLN A 69 -4.20 2.53 -10.05
C GLN A 69 -3.05 3.29 -9.41
N VAL A 70 -2.02 3.61 -10.19
CA VAL A 70 -0.90 4.44 -9.74
C VAL A 70 -1.29 5.91 -9.85
N ASN A 71 -1.39 6.58 -8.70
CA ASN A 71 -1.81 7.98 -8.58
C ASN A 71 -1.02 8.70 -7.47
N PHE A 72 -1.35 9.97 -7.20
CA PHE A 72 -0.70 10.77 -6.16
C PHE A 72 -0.65 10.10 -4.77
N PRO A 73 -1.75 9.53 -4.23
CA PRO A 73 -1.69 8.72 -3.03
C PRO A 73 -0.67 7.58 -3.08
N THR A 74 -0.53 6.90 -4.23
CA THR A 74 0.44 5.81 -4.41
C THR A 74 1.86 6.31 -4.25
N TYR A 75 2.19 7.42 -4.91
CA TYR A 75 3.49 8.07 -4.75
C TYR A 75 3.71 8.56 -3.31
N GLY A 76 2.66 9.08 -2.67
CA GLY A 76 2.68 9.49 -1.26
C GLY A 76 3.05 8.33 -0.35
N ALA A 77 2.35 7.20 -0.46
CA ALA A 77 2.63 6.00 0.32
C ALA A 77 4.07 5.49 0.13
N ILE A 78 4.54 5.40 -1.12
CA ILE A 78 5.94 5.00 -1.41
C ILE A 78 6.92 5.98 -0.77
N HIS A 79 6.70 7.28 -0.93
CA HIS A 79 7.53 8.32 -0.33
C HIS A 79 7.55 8.21 1.20
N GLY A 80 6.39 7.98 1.83
CA GLY A 80 6.27 7.78 3.27
C GLY A 80 7.08 6.60 3.78
N PHE A 81 7.04 5.48 3.04
CA PHE A 81 7.87 4.31 3.33
C PHE A 81 9.36 4.66 3.21
N LEU A 82 9.78 5.29 2.11
CA LEU A 82 11.19 5.57 1.84
C LEU A 82 11.81 6.58 2.83
N LYS A 83 11.05 7.59 3.24
CA LYS A 83 11.55 8.68 4.09
C LYS A 83 11.80 8.24 5.54
N PHE A 84 11.06 7.24 6.03
CA PHE A 84 10.97 6.96 7.47
C PHE A 84 11.15 5.49 7.86
N SER A 85 11.75 4.68 6.98
CA SER A 85 11.98 3.27 7.30
C SER A 85 13.36 3.04 7.93
N PRO A 86 13.45 2.51 9.16
CA PRO A 86 14.66 1.88 9.67
C PRO A 86 15.03 0.65 8.81
N LYS A 87 16.31 0.28 8.86
CA LYS A 87 16.90 -0.84 8.11
C LYS A 87 16.12 -2.14 8.32
N ASN A 88 16.08 -2.97 7.28
CA ASN A 88 15.43 -4.28 7.17
C ASN A 88 13.91 -4.25 6.94
N ARG A 89 13.40 -3.31 6.15
CA ARG A 89 12.00 -3.35 5.71
C ARG A 89 11.90 -3.36 4.20
N ARG A 90 10.84 -3.99 3.71
CA ARG A 90 10.60 -4.18 2.28
C ARG A 90 9.21 -3.71 1.94
N LEU A 91 9.08 -3.05 0.81
CA LEU A 91 7.81 -2.66 0.22
C LEU A 91 7.73 -3.26 -1.19
N MET A 92 6.68 -4.04 -1.44
CA MET A 92 6.28 -4.46 -2.77
C MET A 92 4.98 -3.75 -3.13
N VAL A 93 4.94 -3.10 -4.29
CA VAL A 93 3.75 -2.41 -4.78
C VAL A 93 3.11 -3.26 -5.86
N TRP A 94 1.82 -3.52 -5.71
CA TRP A 94 0.99 -4.35 -6.58
C TRP A 94 -0.13 -3.49 -7.15
N VAL A 95 -0.32 -3.53 -8.47
CA VAL A 95 -1.39 -2.79 -9.16
C VAL A 95 -2.39 -3.79 -9.69
N PHE A 96 -3.68 -3.54 -9.44
CA PHE A 96 -4.76 -4.37 -9.95
C PHE A 96 -4.89 -4.25 -11.47
N ASP A 97 -4.88 -5.38 -12.15
CA ASP A 97 -5.17 -5.49 -13.57
C ASP A 97 -6.60 -6.01 -13.77
N LYS A 98 -7.49 -5.11 -14.19
CA LYS A 98 -8.89 -5.40 -14.48
C LYS A 98 -9.08 -6.49 -15.55
N LYS A 99 -8.17 -6.59 -16.54
CA LYS A 99 -8.27 -7.59 -17.62
C LYS A 99 -7.99 -8.99 -17.10
N LEU A 100 -6.98 -9.12 -16.23
CA LEU A 100 -6.61 -10.40 -15.62
C LEU A 100 -7.42 -10.73 -14.36
N ARG A 101 -8.09 -9.73 -13.77
CA ARG A 101 -8.71 -9.82 -12.45
C ARG A 101 -7.71 -10.28 -11.39
N ASP A 102 -6.47 -9.82 -11.50
CA ASP A 102 -5.34 -10.18 -10.65
C ASP A 102 -4.41 -8.97 -10.51
N CYS A 103 -3.40 -9.04 -9.65
CA CYS A 103 -2.41 -7.98 -9.49
C CYS A 103 -1.12 -8.24 -10.25
N ARG A 104 -0.45 -7.15 -10.64
CA ARG A 104 0.90 -7.16 -11.20
C ARG A 104 1.85 -6.35 -10.34
N ALA A 105 3.08 -6.81 -10.23
CA ALA A 105 4.12 -6.06 -9.52
C ALA A 105 4.43 -4.78 -10.28
N LEU A 106 4.43 -3.65 -9.57
CA LEU A 106 4.84 -2.35 -10.07
C LEU A 106 6.29 -2.03 -9.69
N GLY A 107 6.65 -2.31 -8.43
CA GLY A 107 7.97 -1.94 -7.91
C GLY A 107 8.27 -2.56 -6.56
N PHE A 108 9.56 -2.71 -6.29
CA PHE A 108 10.10 -3.27 -5.05
C PHE A 108 11.13 -2.30 -4.46
N TYR A 109 11.03 -2.06 -3.16
CA TYR A 109 11.88 -1.16 -2.41
C TYR A 109 12.40 -1.86 -1.14
N GLU A 110 13.70 -1.78 -0.88
CA GLU A 110 14.36 -2.36 0.28
C GLU A 110 15.30 -1.33 0.90
N LEU A 111 15.21 -1.18 2.23
CA LEU A 111 16.01 -0.25 3.05
C LEU A 111 16.66 -0.98 4.23
#